data_AF-A0A286FXN7-F1
#
_entry.id   AF-A0A286FXN7-F1
#
_cell.length_a   1.000
_cell.length_b   1.000
_cell.length_c   1.000
_cell.angle_alpha   90.00
_cell.angle_beta   90.00
_cell.angle_gamma   90.00
#
_symmetry.space_group_name_H-M   'P 1'
#
loop_
_entity.id
_entity.type
_entity.pdbx_description
1 polymer ?
#
loop_
_entity_poly.entity_id
_entity_poly.type
_entity_poly.pdbx_seq_one_letter_code
_entity_poly.pdbx_strand_id
1 'polypeptide(L)'
;MRDPGISVVICVYTEDRWEDILAAVSSVRAQSYPALETLLVVDHNQVLLDRLAREYKEAGDVRVLANAGPRGLSAGRNTGIAASHGEVIAFLDDDAVAERDWLRRFAEGYADPRVMAVGGRTMPVWASGRRPAWFPEEFDWVVGCTYRGLPPGRVRVRNVLGGNASFRRTAFEAAGGFATGIGRDGDRRPLGCEETELCIRLTRARPDAVLLIDDRAVIHHRVPAAREHFAYFRTRAYAEGLSKALVSRSVGADKGLESERRYTTRVLPAGIARGLRDALLARPGGAGRAGAIVAGVLTAAGGYVVGSVQARRGGPTFSVVRIEGGTLTDAGVRIGADTGSDLGVRIAGDTTNDPRVRIGEDTTSDPGGRIYGDAANDPGARIGEEATSDPGARTDRDTTSDPGVRIDGDTANDPAARIDADTASNPGARTDRDTTSDPRARIDGDTASDPGARTERDPA
;
A
#
# COMPACT_ATOMS: atom_id res chain seq x y z
N MET A 1 -9.74 20.81 -23.73
CA MET A 1 -8.82 19.90 -23.02
C MET A 1 -9.29 18.49 -23.28
N ARG A 2 -8.39 17.52 -23.50
CA ARG A 2 -8.79 16.11 -23.57
C ARG A 2 -9.30 15.69 -22.19
N ASP A 3 -10.37 14.91 -22.15
CA ASP A 3 -10.86 14.32 -20.90
C ASP A 3 -9.85 13.25 -20.45
N PRO A 4 -9.46 13.21 -19.15
CA PRO A 4 -8.39 12.33 -18.68
C PRO A 4 -8.83 10.85 -18.68
N GLY A 5 -7.98 9.96 -19.16
CA GLY A 5 -8.20 8.51 -18.97
C GLY A 5 -8.14 8.15 -17.49
N ILE A 6 -9.19 7.47 -16.98
CA ILE A 6 -9.28 7.09 -15.56
C ILE A 6 -9.23 5.56 -15.43
N SER A 7 -8.21 5.04 -14.76
CA SER A 7 -8.17 3.63 -14.32
C SER A 7 -8.80 3.51 -12.93
N VAL A 8 -9.63 2.49 -12.70
CA VAL A 8 -10.25 2.23 -11.40
C VAL A 8 -9.57 1.04 -10.74
N VAL A 9 -9.12 1.19 -9.50
CA VAL A 9 -8.51 0.13 -8.69
C VAL A 9 -9.49 -0.28 -7.59
N ILE A 10 -9.80 -1.58 -7.55
CA ILE A 10 -10.61 -2.22 -6.52
C ILE A 10 -9.77 -3.31 -5.86
N CYS A 11 -9.52 -3.20 -4.56
CA CYS A 11 -8.77 -4.21 -3.81
C CYS A 11 -9.75 -5.14 -3.09
N VAL A 12 -9.60 -6.45 -3.30
CA VAL A 12 -10.47 -7.50 -2.74
C VAL A 12 -9.63 -8.50 -1.96
N TYR A 13 -10.18 -9.13 -0.92
CA TYR A 13 -9.40 -10.06 -0.08
C TYR A 13 -10.18 -11.30 0.40
N THR A 14 -11.51 -11.29 0.33
CA THR A 14 -12.37 -12.36 0.87
C THR A 14 -13.48 -12.76 -0.11
N GLU A 15 -13.80 -14.05 -0.12
CA GLU A 15 -14.94 -14.59 -0.87
C GLU A 15 -16.30 -14.25 -0.23
N ASP A 16 -16.32 -13.90 1.06
CA ASP A 16 -17.55 -13.53 1.77
C ASP A 16 -18.24 -12.29 1.17
N ARG A 17 -17.49 -11.50 0.40
CA ARG A 17 -17.93 -10.27 -0.26
C ARG A 17 -18.24 -10.49 -1.74
N TRP A 18 -18.42 -11.72 -2.20
CA TRP A 18 -18.63 -12.02 -3.63
C TRP A 18 -19.67 -11.10 -4.30
N GLU A 19 -20.87 -11.00 -3.73
CA GLU A 19 -21.94 -10.14 -4.28
C GLU A 19 -21.59 -8.65 -4.24
N ASP A 20 -20.91 -8.20 -3.18
CA ASP A 20 -20.49 -6.81 -3.05
C ASP A 20 -19.42 -6.47 -4.10
N ILE A 21 -18.47 -7.39 -4.37
CA ILE A 21 -17.44 -7.26 -5.42
C ILE A 21 -18.10 -7.14 -6.81
N LEU A 22 -19.05 -8.01 -7.12
CA LEU A 22 -19.76 -7.95 -8.41
C LEU A 22 -20.54 -6.65 -8.57
N ALA A 23 -21.16 -6.16 -7.50
CA ALA A 23 -21.86 -4.88 -7.49
C ALA A 23 -20.91 -3.70 -7.68
N ALA A 24 -19.75 -3.71 -7.03
CA ALA A 24 -18.72 -2.68 -7.17
C ALA A 24 -18.23 -2.59 -8.63
N VAL A 25 -17.82 -3.72 -9.22
CA VAL A 25 -17.38 -3.77 -10.63
C VAL A 25 -18.49 -3.35 -11.58
N SER A 26 -19.71 -3.86 -11.39
CA SER A 26 -20.87 -3.47 -12.22
C SER A 26 -21.14 -1.96 -12.17
N SER A 27 -20.98 -1.34 -11.01
CA SER A 27 -21.18 0.11 -10.84
C SER A 27 -20.15 0.94 -11.61
N VAL A 28 -18.93 0.43 -11.76
CA VAL A 28 -17.86 1.05 -12.56
C VAL A 28 -18.14 0.89 -14.05
N ARG A 29 -18.61 -0.28 -14.48
CA ARG A 29 -18.98 -0.54 -15.90
C ARG A 29 -20.18 0.30 -16.34
N ALA A 30 -21.07 0.66 -15.42
CA ALA A 30 -22.27 1.46 -15.68
C ALA A 30 -22.05 2.99 -15.63
N GLN A 31 -20.81 3.46 -15.50
CA GLN A 31 -20.49 4.88 -15.40
C GLN A 31 -20.84 5.65 -16.69
N SER A 32 -21.36 6.87 -16.53
CA SER A 32 -21.64 7.76 -17.67
C SER A 32 -20.37 8.29 -18.33
N TYR A 33 -19.27 8.30 -17.58
CA TYR A 33 -17.92 8.53 -18.07
C TYR A 33 -17.18 7.19 -17.94
N PRO A 34 -16.87 6.50 -19.05
CA PRO A 34 -16.34 5.14 -18.97
C PRO A 34 -14.97 5.12 -18.30
N ALA A 35 -14.74 4.12 -17.46
CA ALA A 35 -13.39 3.80 -17.00
C ALA A 35 -12.54 3.39 -18.21
N LEU A 36 -11.25 3.75 -18.20
CA LEU A 36 -10.28 3.25 -19.16
C LEU A 36 -10.08 1.73 -18.96
N GLU A 37 -9.99 1.32 -17.71
CA GLU A 37 -9.87 -0.07 -17.27
C GLU A 37 -10.26 -0.17 -15.79
N THR A 38 -10.64 -1.37 -15.36
CA THR A 38 -10.82 -1.71 -13.94
C THR A 38 -9.78 -2.74 -13.54
N LEU A 39 -8.95 -2.43 -12.55
CA LEU A 39 -7.96 -3.34 -11.97
C LEU A 39 -8.54 -3.91 -10.68
N LEU A 40 -8.86 -5.21 -10.70
CA LEU A 40 -9.35 -5.95 -9.55
C LEU A 40 -8.19 -6.70 -8.90
N VAL A 41 -7.65 -6.13 -7.83
CA VAL A 41 -6.44 -6.62 -7.17
C VAL A 41 -6.79 -7.50 -5.98
N VAL A 42 -6.41 -8.77 -6.04
CA VAL A 42 -6.71 -9.80 -5.04
C VAL A 42 -5.57 -9.91 -4.03
N ASP A 43 -5.86 -9.58 -2.77
CA ASP A 43 -4.90 -9.60 -1.67
C ASP A 43 -4.79 -10.99 -1.03
N HIS A 44 -3.79 -11.76 -1.45
CA HIS A 44 -3.36 -13.01 -0.82
C HIS A 44 -4.47 -14.06 -0.63
N ASN A 45 -5.33 -14.21 -1.64
CA ASN A 45 -6.39 -15.21 -1.66
C ASN A 45 -6.48 -15.88 -3.04
N GLN A 46 -5.82 -17.03 -3.19
CA GLN A 46 -5.73 -17.74 -4.48
C GLN A 46 -7.09 -18.24 -4.97
N VAL A 47 -7.95 -18.72 -4.06
CA VAL A 47 -9.28 -19.23 -4.42
C VAL A 47 -10.14 -18.12 -5.02
N LEU A 48 -10.13 -16.94 -4.38
CA LEU A 48 -10.80 -15.76 -4.89
C LEU A 48 -10.20 -15.28 -6.23
N LEU A 49 -8.87 -15.30 -6.36
CA LEU A 49 -8.18 -14.93 -7.60
C LEU A 49 -8.62 -15.79 -8.78
N ASP A 50 -8.58 -17.12 -8.62
CA ASP A 50 -8.97 -18.06 -9.67
C ASP A 50 -10.45 -17.90 -10.04
N ARG A 51 -11.30 -17.65 -9.03
CA ARG A 51 -12.74 -17.45 -9.23
C ARG A 51 -13.03 -16.16 -10.01
N LEU A 52 -12.39 -15.06 -9.64
CA LEU A 52 -12.54 -13.77 -10.32
C LEU A 52 -11.94 -13.80 -11.74
N ALA A 53 -10.80 -14.47 -11.93
CA ALA A 53 -10.19 -14.65 -13.25
C ALA A 53 -11.11 -15.41 -14.20
N ARG A 54 -11.85 -16.42 -13.70
CA ARG A 54 -12.89 -17.10 -14.49
C ARG A 54 -14.10 -16.20 -14.77
N GLU A 55 -14.59 -15.49 -13.76
CA GLU A 55 -15.75 -14.58 -13.89
C GLU A 55 -15.53 -13.49 -14.94
N TYR A 56 -14.34 -12.88 -14.94
CA TYR A 56 -14.01 -11.75 -15.81
C TYR A 56 -13.13 -12.12 -17.02
N LYS A 57 -12.99 -13.42 -17.33
CA LYS A 57 -12.13 -13.90 -18.43
C LYS A 57 -12.42 -13.23 -19.78
N GLU A 58 -13.70 -13.05 -20.08
CA GLU A 58 -14.18 -12.46 -21.35
C GLU A 58 -14.45 -10.95 -21.24
N ALA A 59 -14.21 -10.35 -20.07
CA ALA A 59 -14.44 -8.93 -19.81
C ALA A 59 -13.15 -8.13 -20.05
N GLY A 60 -12.93 -7.69 -21.29
CA GLY A 60 -11.72 -6.94 -21.67
C GLY A 60 -11.53 -5.60 -20.93
N ASP A 61 -12.55 -5.11 -20.24
CA ASP A 61 -12.53 -3.89 -19.41
C ASP A 61 -12.09 -4.15 -17.95
N VAL A 62 -11.96 -5.42 -17.53
CA VAL A 62 -11.58 -5.82 -16.16
C VAL A 62 -10.32 -6.68 -16.17
N ARG A 63 -9.29 -6.24 -15.46
CA ARG A 63 -8.03 -6.97 -15.27
C ARG A 63 -7.94 -7.47 -13.83
N VAL A 64 -7.93 -8.78 -13.66
CA VAL A 64 -7.77 -9.41 -12.33
C VAL A 64 -6.29 -9.65 -12.07
N LEU A 65 -5.78 -9.16 -10.94
CA LEU A 65 -4.36 -9.20 -10.59
C LEU A 65 -4.17 -9.79 -9.19
N ALA A 66 -3.09 -10.52 -8.96
CA ALA A 66 -2.63 -10.82 -7.60
C ALA A 66 -1.90 -9.60 -7.00
N ASN A 67 -2.09 -9.32 -5.71
CA ASN A 67 -1.26 -8.36 -5.00
C ASN A 67 0.22 -8.82 -5.03
N ALA A 68 1.10 -7.99 -5.58
CA ALA A 68 2.52 -8.29 -5.73
C ALA A 68 3.37 -7.89 -4.51
N GLY A 69 2.80 -7.11 -3.59
CA GLY A 69 3.49 -6.68 -2.36
C GLY A 69 3.08 -7.51 -1.15
N PRO A 70 3.46 -7.10 0.08
CA PRO A 70 3.01 -7.73 1.32
C PRO A 70 1.48 -7.70 1.45
N ARG A 71 0.92 -8.59 2.27
CA ARG A 71 -0.53 -8.59 2.58
C ARG A 71 -0.98 -7.23 3.11
N GLY A 72 -2.13 -6.76 2.61
CA GLY A 72 -2.78 -5.53 3.08
C GLY A 72 -3.15 -4.53 1.98
N LEU A 73 -4.02 -3.60 2.35
CA LEU A 73 -4.69 -2.67 1.43
C LEU A 73 -3.72 -1.74 0.69
N SER A 74 -2.68 -1.22 1.36
CA SER A 74 -1.70 -0.34 0.71
C SER A 74 -0.97 -1.04 -0.44
N ALA A 75 -0.54 -2.29 -0.23
CA ALA A 75 0.19 -3.05 -1.23
C ALA A 75 -0.70 -3.45 -2.41
N GLY A 76 -1.95 -3.85 -2.14
CA GLY A 76 -2.95 -4.05 -3.19
C GLY A 76 -3.18 -2.78 -4.03
N ARG A 77 -3.30 -1.61 -3.37
CA ARG A 77 -3.44 -0.33 -4.08
C ARG A 77 -2.19 0.00 -4.91
N ASN A 78 -1.00 -0.24 -4.38
CA ASN A 78 0.27 0.00 -5.09
C ASN A 78 0.41 -0.92 -6.31
N THR A 79 0.01 -2.18 -6.21
CA THR A 79 -0.07 -3.11 -7.34
C THR A 79 -0.99 -2.55 -8.43
N GLY A 80 -2.18 -2.08 -8.04
CA GLY A 80 -3.12 -1.45 -8.97
C GLY A 80 -2.57 -0.16 -9.60
N ILE A 81 -1.89 0.68 -8.84
CA ILE A 81 -1.25 1.91 -9.37
C ILE A 81 -0.20 1.54 -10.41
N ALA A 82 0.71 0.61 -10.09
CA ALA A 82 1.79 0.20 -10.98
C ALA A 82 1.28 -0.41 -12.29
N ALA A 83 0.20 -1.21 -12.22
CA ALA A 83 -0.38 -1.86 -13.39
C ALA A 83 -1.35 -0.99 -14.21
N SER A 84 -1.79 0.16 -13.67
CA SER A 84 -2.75 1.05 -14.33
C SER A 84 -2.11 1.89 -15.45
N HIS A 85 -2.92 2.27 -16.44
CA HIS A 85 -2.52 3.09 -17.59
C HIS A 85 -3.15 4.51 -17.58
N GLY A 86 -4.12 4.77 -16.73
CA GLY A 86 -4.84 6.04 -16.67
C GLY A 86 -3.95 7.20 -16.22
N GLU A 87 -4.27 8.40 -16.71
CA GLU A 87 -3.71 9.67 -16.21
C GLU A 87 -4.16 9.94 -14.77
N VAL A 88 -5.36 9.44 -14.44
CA VAL A 88 -5.96 9.47 -13.11
C VAL A 88 -6.23 8.03 -12.67
N ILE A 89 -5.93 7.74 -11.41
CA ILE A 89 -6.22 6.47 -10.75
C ILE A 89 -7.30 6.75 -9.70
N ALA A 90 -8.47 6.12 -9.85
CA ALA A 90 -9.56 6.18 -8.88
C ALA A 90 -9.60 4.89 -8.05
N PHE A 91 -9.94 5.00 -6.77
CA PHE A 91 -10.03 3.90 -5.82
C PHE A 91 -11.48 3.75 -5.37
N LEU A 92 -11.97 2.51 -5.44
CA LEU A 92 -13.28 2.11 -4.94
C LEU A 92 -13.08 0.88 -4.05
N ASP A 93 -13.64 0.91 -2.83
CA ASP A 93 -13.61 -0.26 -1.94
C ASP A 93 -14.56 -1.37 -2.48
N ASP A 94 -14.22 -2.63 -2.20
CA ASP A 94 -14.95 -3.80 -2.69
C ASP A 94 -16.37 -3.97 -2.12
N ASP A 95 -16.69 -3.24 -1.06
CA ASP A 95 -17.98 -3.14 -0.41
C ASP A 95 -18.69 -1.81 -0.69
N ALA A 96 -18.36 -1.15 -1.81
CA ALA A 96 -18.99 0.10 -2.24
C ALA A 96 -19.49 0.11 -3.69
N VAL A 97 -20.61 0.79 -3.91
CA VAL A 97 -21.24 0.99 -5.22
C VAL A 97 -21.18 2.46 -5.62
N ALA A 98 -20.58 2.77 -6.76
CA ALA A 98 -20.48 4.13 -7.27
C ALA A 98 -21.77 4.59 -7.97
N GLU A 99 -22.16 5.85 -7.77
CA GLU A 99 -23.26 6.45 -8.55
C GLU A 99 -22.85 6.67 -10.02
N ARG A 100 -23.84 6.73 -10.92
CA ARG A 100 -23.64 6.77 -12.39
C ARG A 100 -22.65 7.83 -12.89
N ASP A 101 -22.56 8.97 -12.22
CA ASP A 101 -21.69 10.09 -12.62
C ASP A 101 -20.38 10.16 -11.83
N TRP A 102 -20.06 9.18 -10.98
CA TRP A 102 -18.91 9.22 -10.08
C TRP A 102 -17.59 9.54 -10.79
N LEU A 103 -17.25 8.83 -11.86
CA LEU A 103 -16.05 9.10 -12.67
C LEU A 103 -16.10 10.44 -13.40
N ARG A 104 -17.29 10.86 -13.86
CA ARG A 104 -17.48 12.17 -14.48
C ARG A 104 -17.14 13.30 -13.49
N ARG A 105 -17.59 13.18 -12.23
CA ARG A 105 -17.31 14.19 -11.20
C ARG A 105 -15.83 14.24 -10.83
N PHE A 106 -15.14 13.10 -10.84
CA PHE A 106 -13.68 13.11 -10.72
C PHE A 106 -13.01 13.79 -11.92
N ALA A 107 -13.37 13.43 -13.16
CA ALA A 107 -12.81 14.07 -14.36
C ALA A 107 -12.96 15.60 -14.31
N GLU A 108 -14.14 16.11 -13.95
CA GLU A 108 -14.39 17.56 -13.78
C GLU A 108 -13.49 18.23 -12.71
N GLY A 109 -13.05 17.48 -11.70
CA GLY A 109 -12.17 17.97 -10.64
C GLY A 109 -10.74 18.24 -11.13
N TYR A 110 -10.32 17.57 -12.20
CA TYR A 110 -8.98 17.67 -12.78
C TYR A 110 -8.84 18.72 -13.90
N ALA A 111 -9.82 19.61 -14.05
CA ALA A 111 -9.70 20.73 -14.99
C ALA A 111 -8.54 21.69 -14.62
N ASP A 112 -8.22 21.82 -13.33
CA ASP A 112 -7.03 22.54 -12.87
C ASP A 112 -5.82 21.57 -12.81
N PRO A 113 -4.72 21.84 -13.53
CA PRO A 113 -3.54 20.97 -13.54
C PRO A 113 -2.86 20.86 -12.16
N ARG A 114 -3.12 21.79 -11.24
CA ARG A 114 -2.59 21.74 -9.86
C ARG A 114 -3.36 20.75 -8.99
N VAL A 115 -4.58 20.35 -9.38
CA VAL A 115 -5.35 19.34 -8.64
C VAL A 115 -4.71 17.98 -8.80
N MET A 116 -4.18 17.45 -7.70
CA MET A 116 -3.49 16.16 -7.65
C MET A 116 -4.35 15.04 -7.07
N ALA A 117 -5.39 15.37 -6.29
CA ALA A 117 -6.34 14.40 -5.77
C ALA A 117 -7.75 14.98 -5.64
N VAL A 118 -8.75 14.14 -5.87
CA VAL A 118 -10.17 14.45 -5.67
C VAL A 118 -10.82 13.31 -4.89
N GLY A 119 -11.34 13.63 -3.71
CA GLY A 119 -12.16 12.73 -2.89
C GLY A 119 -13.64 12.94 -3.16
N GLY A 120 -14.44 11.91 -2.92
CA GLY A 120 -15.90 11.98 -3.07
C GLY A 120 -16.67 11.93 -1.75
N ARG A 121 -17.99 11.85 -1.87
CA ARG A 121 -18.92 11.62 -0.75
C ARG A 121 -19.20 10.13 -0.61
N THR A 122 -18.99 9.58 0.57
CA THR A 122 -19.28 8.17 0.90
C THR A 122 -20.48 8.11 1.81
N MET A 123 -21.56 7.49 1.33
CA MET A 123 -22.83 7.33 2.02
C MET A 123 -22.89 5.95 2.69
N PRO A 124 -23.23 5.85 3.99
CA PRO A 124 -23.34 4.56 4.67
C PRO A 124 -24.64 3.83 4.29
N VAL A 125 -24.52 2.58 3.87
CA VAL A 125 -25.64 1.64 3.70
C VAL A 125 -25.59 0.59 4.81
N TRP A 126 -26.41 0.79 5.83
CA TRP A 126 -26.46 -0.06 7.03
C TRP A 126 -27.06 -1.42 6.72
N ALA A 127 -26.40 -2.51 7.12
CA ALA A 127 -26.90 -3.87 6.92
C ALA A 127 -28.25 -4.10 7.64
N SER A 128 -28.49 -3.44 8.78
CA SER A 128 -29.78 -3.45 9.46
C SER A 128 -30.86 -2.59 8.78
N GLY A 129 -30.53 -1.92 7.67
CA GLY A 129 -31.41 -0.99 6.95
C GLY A 129 -31.56 0.37 7.61
N ARG A 130 -30.97 0.59 8.79
CA ARG A 130 -31.06 1.87 9.51
C ARG A 130 -29.81 2.18 10.32
N ARG A 131 -29.49 3.46 10.41
CA ARG A 131 -28.43 3.95 11.31
C ARG A 131 -28.77 3.61 12.78
N PRO A 132 -27.86 3.04 13.57
CA PRO A 132 -28.07 2.86 15.01
C PRO A 132 -28.33 4.22 15.68
N ALA A 133 -29.39 4.31 16.49
CA ALA A 133 -29.84 5.60 17.05
C ALA A 133 -28.77 6.29 17.94
N TRP A 134 -27.87 5.52 18.53
CA TRP A 134 -26.76 6.00 19.35
C TRP A 134 -25.57 6.50 18.52
N PHE A 135 -25.46 6.13 17.23
CA PHE A 135 -24.29 6.40 16.42
C PHE A 135 -24.29 7.85 15.91
N PRO A 136 -23.29 8.68 16.26
CA PRO A 136 -23.22 10.07 15.84
C PRO A 136 -22.68 10.22 14.41
N GLU A 137 -23.29 11.07 13.58
CA GLU A 137 -22.83 11.36 12.20
C GLU A 137 -21.43 11.98 12.14
N GLU A 138 -20.97 12.58 13.24
CA GLU A 138 -19.60 13.06 13.41
C GLU A 138 -18.58 11.92 13.45
N PHE A 139 -19.02 10.67 13.53
CA PHE A 139 -18.13 9.51 13.53
C PHE A 139 -18.38 8.60 12.34
N ASP A 140 -19.00 9.07 11.26
CA ASP A 140 -19.16 8.25 10.06
C ASP A 140 -17.81 7.81 9.45
N TRP A 141 -16.72 8.52 9.73
CA TRP A 141 -15.35 8.07 9.39
C TRP A 141 -14.97 6.75 10.07
N VAL A 142 -15.57 6.39 11.21
CA VAL A 142 -15.37 5.09 11.89
C VAL A 142 -15.83 3.94 10.99
N VAL A 143 -16.84 4.18 10.16
CA VAL A 143 -17.35 3.21 9.18
C VAL A 143 -16.93 3.57 7.76
N GLY A 144 -15.85 4.34 7.59
CA GLY A 144 -15.28 4.68 6.29
C GLY A 144 -16.11 5.68 5.46
N CYS A 145 -17.06 6.37 6.07
CA CYS A 145 -18.01 7.24 5.39
C CYS A 145 -17.72 8.73 5.59
N THR A 146 -18.29 9.57 4.72
CA THR A 146 -18.25 11.02 4.86
C THR A 146 -19.00 11.42 6.13
N TYR A 147 -18.37 12.23 6.97
CA TYR A 147 -18.86 12.60 8.29
C TYR A 147 -19.30 14.06 8.37
N ARG A 148 -20.17 14.33 9.33
CA ARG A 148 -20.59 15.70 9.62
C ARG A 148 -19.40 16.52 10.08
N GLY A 149 -19.13 17.63 9.39
CA GLY A 149 -17.97 18.50 9.63
C GLY A 149 -17.07 18.64 8.40
N LEU A 150 -17.21 17.74 7.42
CA LEU A 150 -16.69 17.98 6.08
C LEU A 150 -17.52 19.06 5.37
N PRO A 151 -16.88 20.07 4.76
CA PRO A 151 -17.58 21.12 4.05
C PRO A 151 -18.31 20.56 2.81
N PRO A 152 -19.53 21.05 2.50
CA PRO A 152 -20.25 20.64 1.30
C PRO A 152 -19.66 21.28 0.04
N GLY A 153 -20.01 20.74 -1.12
CA GLY A 153 -19.60 21.17 -2.44
C GLY A 153 -18.21 20.66 -2.84
N ARG A 154 -17.62 21.38 -3.80
CA ARG A 154 -16.24 21.18 -4.26
C ARG A 154 -15.31 22.11 -3.50
N VAL A 155 -14.47 21.57 -2.62
CA VAL A 155 -13.72 22.35 -1.62
C VAL A 155 -12.31 21.79 -1.41
N ARG A 156 -11.36 22.69 -1.14
CA ARG A 156 -9.98 22.31 -0.82
C ARG A 156 -9.92 21.64 0.54
N VAL A 157 -9.18 20.55 0.63
CA VAL A 157 -8.99 19.76 1.84
C VAL A 157 -7.51 19.43 2.05
N ARG A 158 -7.17 19.02 3.27
CA ARG A 158 -5.82 18.54 3.60
C ARG A 158 -5.56 17.13 3.05
N ASN A 159 -6.59 16.30 3.01
CA ASN A 159 -6.51 14.92 2.53
C ASN A 159 -7.91 14.44 2.11
N VAL A 160 -7.93 13.44 1.24
CA VAL A 160 -9.13 12.72 0.81
C VAL A 160 -9.41 11.52 1.74
N LEU A 161 -10.49 10.77 1.51
CA LEU A 161 -10.83 9.53 2.22
C LEU A 161 -10.55 8.33 1.31
N GLY A 162 -9.85 7.32 1.81
CA GLY A 162 -9.25 6.28 0.97
C GLY A 162 -10.23 5.46 0.10
N GLY A 163 -11.45 5.20 0.59
CA GLY A 163 -12.46 4.41 -0.12
C GLY A 163 -13.23 5.14 -1.23
N ASN A 164 -13.06 6.46 -1.34
CA ASN A 164 -13.66 7.29 -2.39
C ASN A 164 -12.70 8.41 -2.76
N ALA A 165 -11.65 8.05 -3.49
CA ALA A 165 -10.59 8.98 -3.85
C ALA A 165 -10.08 8.69 -5.25
N SER A 166 -9.57 9.73 -5.90
CA SER A 166 -8.76 9.62 -7.10
C SER A 166 -7.53 10.48 -6.97
N PHE A 167 -6.47 10.11 -7.69
CA PHE A 167 -5.21 10.82 -7.75
C PHE A 167 -4.71 10.87 -9.19
N ARG A 168 -4.03 11.96 -9.56
CA ARG A 168 -3.22 11.94 -10.79
C ARG A 168 -2.09 10.93 -10.64
N ARG A 169 -1.70 10.28 -11.73
CA ARG A 169 -0.50 9.43 -11.77
C ARG A 169 0.74 10.17 -11.25
N THR A 170 0.91 11.42 -11.68
CA THR A 170 2.04 12.29 -11.27
C THR A 170 2.07 12.56 -9.76
N ALA A 171 0.97 12.33 -9.04
CA ALA A 171 0.96 12.40 -7.58
C ALA A 171 1.80 11.26 -6.98
N PHE A 172 1.73 10.05 -7.54
CA PHE A 172 2.52 8.89 -7.10
C PHE A 172 3.97 8.97 -7.58
N GLU A 173 4.25 9.60 -8.72
CA GLU A 173 5.61 9.88 -9.14
C GLU A 173 6.30 10.87 -8.17
N ALA A 174 5.59 11.93 -7.77
CA ALA A 174 6.13 12.93 -6.85
C ALA A 174 6.23 12.44 -5.41
N ALA A 175 5.29 11.58 -5.00
CA ALA A 175 5.09 11.23 -3.60
C ALA A 175 5.13 9.73 -3.35
N GLY A 176 5.61 8.87 -4.24
CA GLY A 176 5.57 7.41 -4.10
C GLY A 176 4.16 6.82 -3.91
N GLY A 177 4.10 5.51 -3.67
CA GLY A 177 2.86 4.79 -3.40
C GLY A 177 2.31 5.00 -1.97
N PHE A 178 1.23 4.30 -1.64
CA PHE A 178 0.71 4.19 -0.28
C PHE A 178 1.75 3.51 0.62
N ALA A 179 2.00 4.07 1.81
CA ALA A 179 2.88 3.45 2.79
C ALA A 179 2.32 2.11 3.27
N THR A 180 3.13 1.05 3.23
CA THR A 180 2.79 -0.27 3.79
C THR A 180 3.12 -0.30 5.28
N GLY A 181 2.34 -1.02 6.10
CA GLY A 181 2.57 -1.12 7.55
C GLY A 181 1.83 -0.10 8.44
N ILE A 182 1.16 0.91 7.87
CA ILE A 182 0.28 1.85 8.62
C ILE A 182 -1.20 1.44 8.54
N GLY A 183 -1.54 0.63 7.54
CA GLY A 183 -2.90 0.41 7.07
C GLY A 183 -3.57 -0.90 7.46
N ARG A 184 -4.71 -1.16 6.82
CA ARG A 184 -5.45 -2.43 6.97
C ARG A 184 -4.62 -3.62 6.47
N ASP A 185 -4.36 -4.55 7.37
CA ASP A 185 -3.65 -5.81 7.13
C ASP A 185 -4.49 -6.96 7.71
N GLY A 186 -5.49 -7.39 6.92
CA GLY A 186 -6.39 -8.51 7.20
C GLY A 186 -6.85 -8.62 8.67
N ASP A 187 -6.17 -9.49 9.42
CA ASP A 187 -6.52 -9.98 10.75
C ASP A 187 -6.05 -9.10 11.91
N ARG A 188 -5.41 -7.96 11.62
CA ARG A 188 -4.92 -7.02 12.64
C ARG A 188 -5.98 -5.99 13.03
N ARG A 189 -5.62 -5.15 14.02
CA ARG A 189 -6.43 -3.99 14.42
C ARG A 189 -6.76 -3.14 13.18
N PRO A 190 -7.96 -2.53 13.10
CA PRO A 190 -8.39 -1.76 11.95
C PRO A 190 -7.70 -0.39 11.91
N LEU A 191 -6.39 -0.40 11.69
CA LEU A 191 -5.60 0.80 11.42
C LEU A 191 -6.02 1.40 10.08
N GLY A 192 -5.74 2.69 9.90
CA GLY A 192 -5.95 3.41 8.65
C GLY A 192 -5.03 4.62 8.55
N CYS A 193 -5.48 5.66 7.85
CA CYS A 193 -4.75 6.91 7.57
C CYS A 193 -3.66 6.78 6.49
N GLU A 194 -3.67 5.74 5.66
CA GLU A 194 -2.71 5.56 4.57
C GLU A 194 -2.83 6.68 3.53
N GLU A 195 -4.06 7.10 3.21
CA GLU A 195 -4.33 8.23 2.33
C GLU A 195 -3.96 9.57 2.97
N THR A 196 -4.12 9.67 4.29
CA THR A 196 -3.74 10.87 5.04
C THR A 196 -2.24 11.10 4.97
N GLU A 197 -1.45 10.04 5.18
CA GLU A 197 0.00 10.05 5.05
C GLU A 197 0.42 10.47 3.63
N LEU A 198 -0.13 9.79 2.60
CA LEU A 198 0.16 10.07 1.21
C LEU A 198 -0.15 11.53 0.83
N CYS A 199 -1.30 12.07 1.24
CA CYS A 199 -1.68 13.46 0.95
C CYS A 199 -0.73 14.48 1.58
N ILE A 200 -0.29 14.25 2.82
CA ILE A 200 0.67 15.14 3.48
C ILE A 200 2.04 15.03 2.81
N ARG A 201 2.48 13.83 2.46
CA ARG A 201 3.75 13.61 1.76
C ARG A 201 3.75 14.25 0.37
N LEU A 202 2.66 14.14 -0.37
CA LEU A 202 2.45 14.79 -1.65
C LEU A 202 2.50 16.31 -1.55
N THR A 203 1.79 16.91 -0.59
CA THR A 203 1.81 18.37 -0.42
C THR A 203 3.16 18.92 0.04
N ARG A 204 4.01 18.09 0.68
CA ARG A 204 5.41 18.43 0.96
C ARG A 204 6.30 18.36 -0.27
N ALA A 205 6.13 17.32 -1.09
CA ALA A 205 6.88 17.16 -2.34
C ALA A 205 6.45 18.18 -3.41
N ARG A 206 5.18 18.58 -3.41
CA ARG A 206 4.53 19.50 -4.35
C ARG A 206 3.73 20.56 -3.59
N PRO A 207 4.36 21.67 -3.15
CA PRO A 207 3.68 22.70 -2.36
C PRO A 207 2.50 23.40 -3.06
N ASP A 208 2.46 23.34 -4.40
CA ASP A 208 1.37 23.87 -5.23
C ASP A 208 0.20 22.89 -5.41
N ALA A 209 0.35 21.63 -4.95
CA ALA A 209 -0.67 20.61 -5.09
C ALA A 209 -2.00 21.01 -4.43
N VAL A 210 -3.09 20.80 -5.16
CA VAL A 210 -4.45 20.99 -4.68
C VAL A 210 -5.10 19.63 -4.44
N LEU A 211 -5.67 19.44 -3.27
CA LEU A 211 -6.49 18.29 -2.93
C LEU A 211 -7.91 18.77 -2.70
N LEU A 212 -8.88 18.11 -3.33
CA LEU A 212 -10.28 18.49 -3.29
C LEU A 212 -11.13 17.38 -2.70
N ILE A 213 -12.26 17.74 -2.09
CA ILE A 213 -13.44 16.88 -2.07
C ILE A 213 -14.43 17.48 -3.07
N ASP A 214 -15.11 16.64 -3.85
CA ASP A 214 -16.30 16.97 -4.62
C ASP A 214 -17.45 16.07 -4.15
N ASP A 215 -18.36 16.65 -3.38
CA ASP A 215 -19.43 15.89 -2.72
C ASP A 215 -20.52 15.38 -3.68
N ARG A 216 -20.40 15.65 -4.98
CA ARG A 216 -21.19 15.07 -6.05
C ARG A 216 -20.63 13.74 -6.56
N ALA A 217 -19.38 13.41 -6.26
CA ALA A 217 -18.80 12.10 -6.57
C ALA A 217 -19.20 11.10 -5.48
N VAL A 218 -20.39 10.52 -5.62
CA VAL A 218 -21.01 9.73 -4.54
C VAL A 218 -20.75 8.23 -4.72
N ILE A 219 -20.43 7.56 -3.61
CA ILE A 219 -20.48 6.10 -3.48
C ILE A 219 -21.35 5.70 -2.30
N HIS A 220 -21.92 4.50 -2.36
CA HIS A 220 -22.72 3.88 -1.32
C HIS A 220 -21.92 2.72 -0.73
N HIS A 221 -21.42 2.88 0.50
CA HIS A 221 -20.54 1.93 1.16
C HIS A 221 -21.32 1.10 2.18
N ARG A 222 -21.26 -0.23 2.03
CA ARG A 222 -21.94 -1.18 2.90
C ARG A 222 -21.30 -1.15 4.29
N VAL A 223 -22.14 -1.03 5.30
CA VAL A 223 -21.75 -1.13 6.71
C VAL A 223 -22.27 -2.48 7.24
N PRO A 224 -21.41 -3.50 7.36
CA PRO A 224 -21.82 -4.82 7.88
C PRO A 224 -22.34 -4.71 9.31
N ALA A 225 -23.23 -5.63 9.70
CA ALA A 225 -23.83 -5.67 11.04
C ALA A 225 -22.78 -5.60 12.17
N ALA A 226 -21.63 -6.28 12.00
CA ALA A 226 -20.53 -6.24 12.95
C ALA A 226 -20.00 -4.82 13.24
N ARG A 227 -20.05 -3.91 12.24
CA ARG A 227 -19.61 -2.51 12.36
C ARG A 227 -20.67 -1.60 13.00
N GLU A 228 -21.90 -2.10 13.18
CA GLU A 228 -23.00 -1.35 13.80
C GLU A 228 -22.97 -1.39 15.34
N HIS A 229 -22.07 -2.17 15.92
CA HIS A 229 -21.95 -2.33 17.37
C HIS A 229 -21.00 -1.31 18.01
N PHE A 230 -21.33 -0.90 19.24
CA PHE A 230 -20.50 0.03 20.01
C PHE A 230 -19.09 -0.50 20.28
N ALA A 231 -18.94 -1.84 20.40
CA ALA A 231 -17.63 -2.47 20.53
C ALA A 231 -16.73 -2.19 19.33
N TYR A 232 -17.25 -2.31 18.10
CA TYR A 232 -16.51 -1.95 16.89
C TYR A 232 -16.15 -0.46 16.87
N PHE A 233 -17.12 0.41 17.19
CA PHE A 233 -16.90 1.86 17.26
C PHE A 233 -15.73 2.22 18.17
N ARG A 234 -15.67 1.65 19.38
CA ARG A 234 -14.59 1.88 20.33
C ARG A 234 -13.26 1.33 19.80
N THR A 235 -13.24 0.09 19.31
CA THR A 235 -12.03 -0.53 18.74
C THR A 235 -11.46 0.30 17.59
N ARG A 236 -12.33 0.79 16.70
CA ARG A 236 -11.90 1.59 15.57
C ARG A 236 -11.47 3.00 15.99
N ALA A 237 -12.16 3.66 16.92
CA ALA A 237 -11.72 4.95 17.46
C ALA A 237 -10.34 4.84 18.12
N TYR A 238 -10.09 3.76 18.86
CA TYR A 238 -8.77 3.48 19.46
C TYR A 238 -7.69 3.29 18.39
N ALA A 239 -7.99 2.48 17.37
CA ALA A 239 -7.08 2.25 16.25
C ALA A 239 -6.78 3.53 15.47
N GLU A 240 -7.73 4.47 15.36
CA GLU A 240 -7.50 5.78 14.75
C GLU A 240 -6.47 6.57 15.53
N GLY A 241 -6.56 6.57 16.86
CA GLY A 241 -5.54 7.17 17.72
C GLY A 241 -4.14 6.62 17.44
N LEU A 242 -4.01 5.29 17.36
CA LEU A 242 -2.74 4.62 17.04
C LEU A 242 -2.21 5.05 15.66
N SER A 243 -3.06 5.02 14.63
CA SER A 243 -2.71 5.46 13.28
C SER A 243 -2.27 6.92 13.26
N LYS A 244 -2.95 7.81 13.98
CA LYS A 244 -2.57 9.23 14.06
C LYS A 244 -1.23 9.45 14.75
N ALA A 245 -0.86 8.62 15.71
CA ALA A 245 0.48 8.67 16.30
C ALA A 245 1.56 8.28 15.28
N LEU A 246 1.31 7.25 14.47
CA LEU A 246 2.21 6.82 13.39
C LEU A 246 2.34 7.90 12.30
N VAL A 247 1.22 8.45 11.84
CA VAL A 247 1.21 9.54 10.85
C VAL A 247 1.92 10.77 11.42
N SER A 248 1.65 11.17 12.66
CA SER A 248 2.30 12.33 13.28
C SER A 248 3.82 12.16 13.42
N ARG A 249 4.30 10.92 13.58
CA ARG A 249 5.72 10.61 13.53
C ARG A 249 6.29 10.73 12.10
N SER A 250 5.56 10.21 11.11
CA SER A 250 5.99 10.26 9.70
C SER A 250 6.07 11.70 9.18
N VAL A 251 4.99 12.46 9.38
CA VAL A 251 4.77 13.74 8.71
C VAL A 251 4.58 14.93 9.65
N GLY A 252 5.01 14.80 10.90
CA GLY A 252 4.95 15.85 11.91
C GLY A 252 3.54 16.07 12.49
N ALA A 253 3.48 16.37 13.79
CA ALA A 253 2.22 16.49 14.52
C ALA A 253 1.32 17.65 14.04
N ASP A 254 1.91 18.76 13.59
CA ASP A 254 1.14 19.93 13.16
C ASP A 254 0.28 19.62 11.93
N LYS A 255 0.86 18.92 10.95
CA LYS A 255 0.15 18.48 9.75
C LYS A 255 -0.65 17.20 9.96
N GLY A 256 -0.16 16.27 10.79
CA GLY A 256 -0.83 15.01 11.10
C GLY A 256 -2.15 15.18 11.88
N LEU A 257 -2.27 16.25 12.69
CA LEU A 257 -3.42 16.52 13.57
C LEU A 257 -4.22 17.79 13.24
N GLU A 258 -3.92 18.46 12.11
CA GLU A 258 -4.51 19.75 11.75
C GLU A 258 -6.06 19.68 11.70
N SER A 259 -6.58 18.65 11.03
CA SER A 259 -8.02 18.43 10.86
C SER A 259 -8.69 18.14 12.21
N GLU A 260 -8.03 17.33 13.04
CA GLU A 260 -8.50 16.83 14.32
C GLU A 260 -8.64 17.96 15.35
N ARG A 261 -7.72 18.94 15.35
CA ARG A 261 -7.82 20.12 16.22
C ARG A 261 -9.09 20.94 15.93
N ARG A 262 -9.38 21.22 14.66
CA ARG A 262 -10.62 21.91 14.28
C ARG A 262 -11.85 21.07 14.62
N TYR A 263 -11.75 19.76 14.41
CA TYR A 263 -12.83 18.82 14.63
C TYR A 263 -13.24 18.73 16.10
N THR A 264 -12.26 18.55 16.98
CA THR A 264 -12.44 18.40 18.44
C THR A 264 -12.86 19.70 19.13
N THR A 265 -12.53 20.87 18.57
CA THR A 265 -12.88 22.17 19.16
C THR A 265 -14.21 22.75 18.69
N ARG A 266 -14.72 22.33 17.53
CA ARG A 266 -15.96 22.91 16.95
C ARG A 266 -17.03 21.87 16.66
N VAL A 267 -16.68 20.82 15.93
CA VAL A 267 -17.67 19.87 15.42
C VAL A 267 -18.19 18.96 16.52
N LEU A 268 -17.29 18.38 17.32
CA LEU A 268 -17.66 17.44 18.36
C LEU A 268 -18.44 18.08 19.53
N PRO A 269 -18.06 19.27 20.05
CA PRO A 269 -18.87 19.97 21.04
C PRO A 269 -20.27 20.31 20.53
N ALA A 270 -20.40 20.73 19.26
CA ALA A 270 -21.70 20.99 18.64
C ALA A 270 -22.53 19.70 18.46
N GLY A 271 -21.88 18.56 18.23
CA GLY A 271 -22.52 17.24 18.23
C GLY A 271 -23.03 16.84 19.61
N ILE A 272 -22.23 17.03 20.66
CA ILE A 272 -22.64 16.77 22.06
C ILE A 272 -23.83 17.64 22.43
N ALA A 273 -23.77 18.95 22.18
CA ALA A 273 -24.86 19.87 22.47
C ALA A 273 -26.16 19.48 21.77
N ARG A 274 -26.09 19.02 20.51
CA ARG A 274 -27.26 18.49 19.78
C ARG A 274 -27.79 17.20 20.40
N GLY A 275 -26.92 16.26 20.76
CA GLY A 275 -27.33 15.02 21.43
C GLY A 275 -28.02 15.28 22.76
N LEU A 276 -27.48 16.20 23.57
CA LEU A 276 -28.09 16.62 24.84
C LEU A 276 -29.43 17.33 24.63
N ARG A 277 -29.52 18.23 23.64
CA ARG A 277 -30.80 18.87 23.26
C ARG A 277 -31.84 17.83 22.84
N ASP A 278 -31.46 16.88 22.00
CA ASP A 278 -32.37 15.81 21.57
C ASP A 278 -32.81 14.94 22.76
N ALA A 279 -31.93 14.65 23.71
CA ALA A 279 -32.28 13.94 24.94
C ALA A 279 -33.30 14.72 25.79
N LEU A 280 -33.09 16.03 25.97
CA LEU A 280 -34.02 16.91 26.69
C LEU A 280 -35.39 17.00 25.99
N LEU A 281 -35.41 16.91 24.66
CA LEU A 281 -36.64 16.88 23.85
C LEU A 281 -37.24 15.47 23.69
N ALA A 282 -36.78 14.48 24.48
CA ALA A 282 -37.20 13.08 24.42
C ALA A 282 -37.10 12.44 23.01
N ARG A 283 -36.17 12.92 22.18
CA ARG A 283 -35.92 12.37 20.85
C ARG A 283 -35.02 11.13 20.96
N PRO A 284 -35.36 10.02 20.26
CA PRO A 284 -34.60 8.78 20.36
C PRO A 284 -33.10 8.94 20.10
N GLY A 285 -32.29 8.29 20.94
CA GLY A 285 -30.83 8.17 20.78
C GLY A 285 -30.01 9.42 21.12
N GLY A 286 -30.61 10.55 21.52
CA GLY A 286 -29.89 11.80 21.81
C GLY A 286 -28.76 11.65 22.83
N ALA A 287 -29.07 11.09 24.01
CA ALA A 287 -28.07 10.82 25.06
C ALA A 287 -27.00 9.82 24.60
N GLY A 288 -27.41 8.80 23.83
CA GLY A 288 -26.51 7.82 23.24
C GLY A 288 -25.49 8.45 22.29
N ARG A 289 -25.93 9.37 21.41
CA ARG A 289 -25.04 10.11 20.51
C ARG A 289 -24.05 10.99 21.27
N ALA A 290 -24.51 11.75 22.26
CA ALA A 290 -23.63 12.59 23.07
C ALA A 290 -22.58 11.75 23.81
N GLY A 291 -23.00 10.64 24.45
CA GLY A 291 -22.11 9.71 25.13
C GLY A 291 -21.10 9.04 24.19
N ALA A 292 -21.55 8.64 22.99
CA ALA A 292 -20.69 8.04 21.97
C ALA A 292 -19.62 9.01 21.46
N ILE A 293 -19.94 10.29 21.27
CA ILE A 293 -18.95 11.32 20.90
C ILE A 293 -17.86 11.42 21.97
N VAL A 294 -18.25 11.55 23.25
CA VAL A 294 -17.29 11.65 24.37
C VAL A 294 -16.42 10.39 24.44
N ALA A 295 -17.04 9.21 24.41
CA ALA A 295 -16.33 7.93 24.46
C ALA A 295 -15.36 7.78 23.27
N GLY A 296 -15.79 8.15 22.06
CA GLY A 296 -14.97 8.09 20.85
C GLY A 296 -13.73 8.96 20.95
N VAL A 297 -13.88 10.22 21.40
CA VAL A 297 -12.74 11.15 21.60
C VAL A 297 -11.76 10.62 22.63
N LEU A 298 -12.24 10.22 23.81
CA LEU A 298 -11.39 9.71 24.88
C LEU A 298 -10.64 8.45 24.45
N THR A 299 -11.33 7.57 23.73
CA THR A 299 -10.74 6.33 23.21
C THR A 299 -9.66 6.61 22.16
N ALA A 300 -9.92 7.53 21.21
CA ALA A 300 -8.95 7.94 20.21
C ALA A 300 -7.73 8.65 20.84
N ALA A 301 -7.96 9.52 21.83
CA ALA A 301 -6.89 10.17 22.58
C ALA A 301 -6.02 9.14 23.33
N GLY A 302 -6.64 8.15 23.98
CA GLY A 302 -5.93 7.04 24.62
C GLY A 302 -5.09 6.22 23.63
N GLY A 303 -5.65 5.92 22.45
CA GLY A 303 -4.92 5.27 21.35
C GLY A 303 -3.72 6.08 20.90
N TYR A 304 -3.87 7.39 20.73
CA TYR A 304 -2.79 8.29 20.34
C TYR A 304 -1.65 8.33 21.36
N VAL A 305 -1.97 8.42 22.65
CA VAL A 305 -0.97 8.40 23.72
C VAL A 305 -0.19 7.09 23.71
N VAL A 306 -0.88 5.95 23.64
CA VAL A 306 -0.23 4.64 23.59
C VAL A 306 0.65 4.50 22.35
N GLY A 307 0.14 4.86 21.18
CA GLY A 307 0.89 4.81 19.92
C GLY A 307 2.13 5.70 19.95
N SER A 308 2.02 6.88 20.56
CA SER A 308 3.15 7.81 20.72
C SER A 308 4.25 7.25 21.63
N VAL A 309 3.86 6.56 22.71
CA VAL A 309 4.81 5.90 23.63
C VAL A 309 5.48 4.71 22.94
N GLN A 310 4.72 3.88 22.21
CA GLN A 310 5.26 2.74 21.46
C GLN A 310 6.23 3.19 20.37
N ALA A 311 5.90 4.25 19.65
CA ALA A 311 6.76 4.81 18.61
C ALA A 311 8.13 5.26 19.15
N ARG A 312 8.20 5.77 20.38
CA ARG A 312 9.47 6.16 21.05
C ARG A 312 10.34 4.96 21.46
N ARG A 313 9.78 3.75 21.51
CA ARG A 313 10.47 2.51 21.92
C ARG A 313 10.84 1.60 20.73
N GLY A 314 11.02 2.16 19.54
CA GLY A 314 11.30 1.37 18.33
C GLY A 314 10.05 0.69 17.75
N GLY A 315 8.89 1.35 17.83
CA GLY A 315 7.61 0.84 17.31
C GLY A 315 7.58 0.63 15.78
N PRO A 316 6.40 0.28 15.22
CA PRO A 316 6.26 -0.20 13.85
C PRO A 316 6.95 0.70 12.82
N THR A 317 7.68 0.07 11.90
CA THR A 317 8.26 0.71 10.71
C THR A 317 7.26 0.59 9.54
N PHE A 318 7.24 1.61 8.68
CA PHE A 318 6.48 1.59 7.44
C PHE A 318 7.44 1.82 6.28
N SER A 319 7.16 1.22 5.13
CA SER A 319 7.93 1.48 3.91
C SER A 319 7.06 2.17 2.87
N VAL A 320 7.70 3.04 2.11
CA VAL A 320 7.11 3.67 0.94
C VAL A 320 7.83 3.07 -0.25
N VAL A 321 7.06 2.52 -1.18
CA VAL A 321 7.58 2.05 -2.45
C VAL A 321 7.59 3.21 -3.45
N ARG A 322 8.69 3.40 -4.19
CA ARG A 322 8.69 4.28 -5.37
C ARG A 322 7.98 3.56 -6.51
N ILE A 323 7.08 4.27 -7.16
CA ILE A 323 6.41 3.77 -8.36
C ILE A 323 6.99 4.57 -9.53
N GLU A 324 8.04 4.05 -10.15
CA GLU A 324 8.56 4.53 -11.44
C GLU A 324 7.90 3.71 -12.55
N GLY A 325 7.62 4.35 -13.69
CA GLY A 325 6.71 3.83 -14.73
C GLY A 325 6.89 2.34 -15.05
N GLY A 326 5.90 1.53 -14.65
CA GLY A 326 5.77 0.12 -15.02
C GLY A 326 6.43 -0.90 -14.10
N THR A 327 7.21 -0.52 -13.08
CA THR A 327 7.90 -1.49 -12.21
C THR A 327 7.87 -1.06 -10.74
N LEU A 328 7.36 -1.95 -9.87
CA LEU A 328 7.51 -1.84 -8.42
C LEU A 328 8.96 -2.23 -8.09
N THR A 329 9.84 -1.26 -7.83
CA THR A 329 11.15 -1.55 -7.25
C THR A 329 11.03 -1.56 -5.74
N ASP A 330 11.19 -2.74 -5.13
CA ASP A 330 11.29 -2.87 -3.68
C ASP A 330 12.62 -2.25 -3.22
N ALA A 331 12.58 -1.06 -2.64
CA ALA A 331 13.73 -0.49 -1.94
C ALA A 331 13.84 -1.13 -0.55
N GLY A 332 14.08 -2.45 -0.54
CA GLY A 332 14.27 -3.27 0.65
C GLY A 332 15.72 -3.37 1.09
N VAL A 333 16.48 -2.26 1.14
CA VAL A 333 17.85 -2.26 1.69
C VAL A 333 17.83 -1.71 3.11
N ARG A 334 18.12 -2.58 4.10
CA ARG A 334 18.45 -2.14 5.47
C ARG A 334 19.97 -1.95 5.54
N ILE A 335 20.42 -0.71 5.61
CA ILE A 335 21.83 -0.35 5.82
C ILE A 335 22.03 -0.17 7.34
N GLY A 336 22.92 -0.97 7.93
CA GLY A 336 23.41 -0.79 9.30
C GLY A 336 24.27 0.47 9.41
N ALA A 337 24.44 1.03 10.60
CA ALA A 337 24.89 2.41 10.78
C ALA A 337 26.31 2.74 10.26
N ASP A 338 27.12 1.77 9.85
CA ASP A 338 28.50 1.99 9.37
C ASP A 338 28.85 1.24 8.06
N THR A 339 27.85 0.87 7.24
CA THR A 339 28.09 0.09 6.01
C THR A 339 28.29 0.97 4.77
N GLY A 340 29.45 0.87 4.11
CA GLY A 340 29.68 1.41 2.77
C GLY A 340 29.31 0.39 1.70
N SER A 341 28.40 0.72 0.80
CA SER A 341 28.00 -0.13 -0.35
C SER A 341 27.99 0.72 -1.63
N ASP A 342 28.64 0.21 -2.68
CA ASP A 342 28.55 0.73 -4.04
C ASP A 342 27.60 -0.21 -4.81
N LEU A 343 26.41 0.24 -5.21
CA LEU A 343 25.39 -0.61 -5.85
C LEU A 343 25.40 -0.36 -7.37
N GLY A 344 25.89 -1.34 -8.15
CA GLY A 344 26.12 -1.24 -9.59
C GLY A 344 25.13 -1.95 -10.52
N VAL A 345 23.93 -2.33 -10.06
CA VAL A 345 22.99 -3.17 -10.85
C VAL A 345 22.24 -2.36 -11.92
N ARG A 346 22.25 -2.81 -13.19
CA ARG A 346 21.46 -2.23 -14.30
C ARG A 346 20.46 -3.26 -14.85
N ILE A 347 19.18 -2.89 -14.94
CA ILE A 347 18.08 -3.75 -15.44
C ILE A 347 17.49 -3.12 -16.71
N ALA A 348 17.25 -3.93 -17.75
CA ALA A 348 16.60 -3.50 -18.99
C ALA A 348 15.54 -4.51 -19.46
N GLY A 349 14.30 -4.03 -19.69
CA GLY A 349 13.18 -4.82 -20.25
C GLY A 349 12.49 -5.78 -19.26
N ASP A 350 11.45 -6.48 -19.73
CA ASP A 350 10.61 -7.46 -19.00
C ASP A 350 11.48 -8.47 -18.21
N THR A 351 11.76 -8.19 -16.94
CA THR A 351 12.71 -8.96 -16.13
C THR A 351 12.26 -8.91 -14.68
N THR A 352 12.17 -10.08 -14.04
CA THR A 352 11.83 -10.23 -12.61
C THR A 352 13.10 -10.56 -11.81
N ASN A 353 13.40 -9.77 -10.78
CA ASN A 353 14.56 -9.95 -9.89
C ASN A 353 14.10 -9.87 -8.42
N ASP A 354 14.40 -10.87 -7.59
CA ASP A 354 14.12 -10.90 -6.13
C ASP A 354 15.44 -10.76 -5.35
N PRO A 355 15.94 -9.54 -5.05
CA PRO A 355 17.22 -9.40 -4.37
C PRO A 355 17.11 -9.66 -2.87
N ARG A 356 17.62 -10.80 -2.40
CA ARG A 356 17.67 -11.17 -0.97
C ARG A 356 19.08 -11.14 -0.42
N VAL A 357 19.66 -9.94 -0.30
CA VAL A 357 20.99 -9.75 0.30
C VAL A 357 20.87 -9.40 1.78
N ARG A 358 21.64 -10.09 2.65
CA ARG A 358 21.79 -9.73 4.07
C ARG A 358 23.27 -9.48 4.38
N ILE A 359 23.57 -8.28 4.86
CA ILE A 359 24.92 -7.81 5.21
C ILE A 359 24.97 -7.59 6.73
N GLY A 360 25.99 -8.14 7.39
CA GLY A 360 26.27 -7.95 8.82
C GLY A 360 26.92 -6.59 9.14
N GLU A 361 27.17 -6.34 10.42
CA GLU A 361 27.99 -5.19 10.85
C GLU A 361 29.45 -5.40 10.38
N ASP A 362 30.18 -4.31 10.09
CA ASP A 362 31.60 -4.33 9.65
C ASP A 362 31.91 -5.19 8.41
N THR A 363 31.05 -5.14 7.40
CA THR A 363 31.14 -5.96 6.17
C THR A 363 31.18 -5.07 4.92
N THR A 364 31.94 -5.45 3.90
CA THR A 364 31.96 -4.76 2.58
C THR A 364 31.46 -5.67 1.45
N SER A 365 30.60 -5.13 0.57
CA SER A 365 30.03 -5.86 -0.56
C SER A 365 29.89 -4.96 -1.79
N ASP A 366 30.32 -5.47 -2.95
CA ASP A 366 30.13 -4.84 -4.27
C ASP A 366 29.28 -5.75 -5.18
N PRO A 367 27.95 -5.55 -5.26
CA PRO A 367 27.11 -6.32 -6.19
C PRO A 367 27.20 -5.79 -7.63
N GLY A 368 27.93 -6.52 -8.48
CA GLY A 368 28.16 -6.21 -9.90
C GLY A 368 27.33 -7.05 -10.89
N GLY A 369 26.00 -6.86 -10.92
CA GLY A 369 25.09 -7.62 -11.80
C GLY A 369 24.60 -6.91 -13.07
N ARG A 370 24.44 -7.64 -14.19
CA ARG A 370 23.69 -7.18 -15.39
C ARG A 370 22.73 -8.26 -15.89
N ILE A 371 21.48 -7.88 -16.14
CA ILE A 371 20.40 -8.77 -16.62
C ILE A 371 19.81 -8.21 -17.92
N TYR A 372 19.59 -9.07 -18.91
CA TYR A 372 19.02 -8.69 -20.21
C TYR A 372 17.80 -9.55 -20.57
N GLY A 373 16.59 -8.98 -20.62
CA GLY A 373 15.35 -9.50 -21.25
C GLY A 373 14.89 -10.92 -20.86
N ASP A 374 13.61 -11.10 -20.51
CA ASP A 374 12.96 -12.40 -20.25
C ASP A 374 13.72 -13.39 -19.32
N ALA A 375 14.68 -12.89 -18.54
CA ALA A 375 15.49 -13.66 -17.61
C ALA A 375 14.98 -13.51 -16.17
N ALA A 376 15.09 -14.56 -15.37
CA ALA A 376 14.74 -14.55 -13.95
C ALA A 376 16.00 -14.80 -13.09
N ASN A 377 16.23 -13.94 -12.10
CA ASN A 377 17.35 -14.07 -11.16
C ASN A 377 16.88 -13.86 -9.72
N ASP A 378 17.24 -14.76 -8.80
CA ASP A 378 16.99 -14.63 -7.35
C ASP A 378 18.34 -14.62 -6.60
N PRO A 379 19.02 -13.47 -6.47
CA PRO A 379 20.31 -13.46 -5.80
C PRO A 379 20.17 -13.62 -4.28
N GLY A 380 20.65 -14.76 -3.78
CA GLY A 380 20.72 -15.13 -2.37
C GLY A 380 22.14 -15.04 -1.80
N ALA A 381 22.64 -13.82 -1.54
CA ALA A 381 23.93 -13.61 -0.88
C ALA A 381 23.78 -13.36 0.63
N ARG A 382 24.55 -14.09 1.44
CA ARG A 382 24.69 -13.84 2.88
C ARG A 382 26.15 -13.66 3.25
N ILE A 383 26.47 -12.50 3.80
CA ILE A 383 27.82 -12.14 4.23
C ILE A 383 27.81 -11.95 5.75
N GLY A 384 28.68 -12.68 6.45
CA GLY A 384 28.86 -12.58 7.90
C GLY A 384 29.71 -11.37 8.31
N GLU A 385 29.81 -11.13 9.62
CA GLU A 385 30.69 -10.10 10.23
C GLU A 385 32.15 -10.28 9.77
N GLU A 386 32.85 -9.18 9.45
CA GLU A 386 34.25 -9.15 9.02
C GLU A 386 34.57 -9.90 7.70
N ALA A 387 33.63 -9.92 6.74
CA ALA A 387 33.84 -10.54 5.42
C ALA A 387 33.77 -9.54 4.24
N THR A 388 34.36 -9.94 3.11
CA THR A 388 34.36 -9.18 1.85
C THR A 388 33.85 -10.04 0.70
N SER A 389 32.96 -9.50 -0.14
CA SER A 389 32.47 -10.20 -1.34
C SER A 389 32.19 -9.29 -2.52
N ASP A 390 32.66 -9.68 -3.71
CA ASP A 390 32.29 -9.04 -4.99
C ASP A 390 31.51 -10.04 -5.87
N PRO A 391 30.18 -10.13 -5.75
CA PRO A 391 29.40 -11.00 -6.62
C PRO A 391 29.21 -10.39 -8.02
N GLY A 392 29.85 -11.01 -9.02
CA GLY A 392 29.71 -10.66 -10.43
C GLY A 392 28.86 -11.67 -11.20
N ALA A 393 27.58 -11.36 -11.45
CA ALA A 393 26.67 -12.22 -12.23
C ALA A 393 26.22 -11.58 -13.56
N ARG A 394 26.22 -12.37 -14.63
CA ARG A 394 25.64 -11.98 -15.93
C ARG A 394 24.70 -13.08 -16.44
N THR A 395 23.47 -12.68 -16.75
CA THR A 395 22.42 -13.54 -17.29
C THR A 395 21.93 -13.01 -18.63
N ASP A 396 21.94 -13.88 -19.63
CA ASP A 396 21.40 -13.63 -20.97
C ASP A 396 19.89 -13.98 -21.03
N ARG A 397 19.25 -13.70 -22.18
CA ARG A 397 17.82 -13.92 -22.41
C ARG A 397 17.43 -15.40 -22.21
N ASP A 398 16.22 -15.65 -21.72
CA ASP A 398 15.63 -17.00 -21.57
C ASP A 398 16.43 -17.88 -20.58
N THR A 399 17.01 -17.28 -19.53
CA THR A 399 17.75 -17.98 -18.46
C THR A 399 17.04 -17.85 -17.11
N THR A 400 17.12 -18.91 -16.29
CA THR A 400 16.70 -18.88 -14.88
C THR A 400 17.87 -19.22 -13.98
N SER A 401 18.19 -18.33 -13.04
CA SER A 401 19.28 -18.53 -12.07
C SER A 401 18.87 -18.20 -10.63
N ASP A 402 19.28 -19.03 -9.69
CA ASP A 402 19.18 -18.79 -8.25
C ASP A 402 20.59 -18.89 -7.63
N PRO A 403 21.39 -17.81 -7.65
CA PRO A 403 22.73 -17.85 -7.09
C PRO A 403 22.71 -17.74 -5.56
N GLY A 404 23.17 -18.80 -4.89
CA GLY A 404 23.38 -18.84 -3.46
C GLY A 404 24.86 -18.69 -3.10
N VAL A 405 25.26 -17.57 -2.50
CA VAL A 405 26.62 -17.37 -1.96
C VAL A 405 26.56 -17.17 -0.45
N ARG A 406 27.29 -18.02 0.29
CA ARG A 406 27.48 -17.85 1.73
C ARG A 406 28.95 -17.72 2.07
N ILE A 407 29.28 -16.61 2.73
CA ILE A 407 30.64 -16.32 3.21
C ILE A 407 30.58 -16.21 4.74
N ASP A 408 31.31 -17.10 5.40
CA ASP A 408 31.49 -17.06 6.85
C ASP A 408 32.63 -16.05 7.21
N GLY A 409 32.74 -15.61 8.47
CA GLY A 409 33.68 -14.53 8.87
C GLY A 409 35.15 -14.85 8.62
N ASP A 410 35.97 -13.82 8.43
CA ASP A 410 37.41 -13.89 8.08
C ASP A 410 37.73 -14.47 6.68
N THR A 411 36.85 -14.24 5.70
CA THR A 411 36.96 -14.80 4.34
C THR A 411 36.84 -13.74 3.25
N ALA A 412 37.60 -13.90 2.17
CA ALA A 412 37.51 -13.09 0.94
C ALA A 412 37.15 -13.98 -0.25
N ASN A 413 36.10 -13.61 -0.99
CA ASN A 413 35.63 -14.37 -2.15
C ASN A 413 35.15 -13.45 -3.30
N ASP A 414 35.55 -13.78 -4.52
CA ASP A 414 35.12 -13.12 -5.76
C ASP A 414 34.46 -14.15 -6.69
N PRO A 415 33.15 -14.42 -6.51
CA PRO A 415 32.41 -15.32 -7.37
C PRO A 415 31.96 -14.62 -8.64
N ALA A 416 32.63 -14.93 -9.76
CA ALA A 416 32.18 -14.52 -11.09
C ALA A 416 31.43 -15.67 -11.78
N ALA A 417 30.13 -15.47 -12.03
CA ALA A 417 29.26 -16.42 -12.74
C ALA A 417 28.74 -15.86 -14.07
N ARG A 418 28.81 -16.68 -15.12
CA ARG A 418 28.19 -16.40 -16.42
C ARG A 418 27.27 -17.54 -16.82
N ILE A 419 26.03 -17.18 -17.17
CA ILE A 419 24.99 -18.12 -17.60
C ILE A 419 24.50 -17.68 -18.97
N ASP A 420 24.71 -18.54 -19.96
CA ASP A 420 24.29 -18.32 -21.35
C ASP A 420 22.81 -18.76 -21.55
N ALA A 421 22.19 -18.32 -22.66
CA ALA A 421 20.77 -18.53 -22.98
C ALA A 421 20.30 -20.01 -22.89
N ASP A 422 19.01 -20.21 -22.65
CA ASP A 422 18.35 -21.53 -22.60
C ASP A 422 18.88 -22.47 -21.48
N THR A 423 19.32 -21.89 -20.36
CA THR A 423 19.92 -22.62 -19.22
C THR A 423 19.14 -22.40 -17.93
N ALA A 424 18.96 -23.48 -17.14
CA ALA A 424 18.47 -23.43 -15.77
C ALA A 424 19.56 -23.92 -14.80
N SER A 425 19.97 -23.08 -13.85
CA SER A 425 21.00 -23.43 -12.86
C SER A 425 20.72 -22.88 -11.47
N ASN A 426 21.08 -23.67 -10.45
CA ASN A 426 21.10 -23.27 -9.05
C ASN A 426 22.54 -23.39 -8.51
N PRO A 427 23.41 -22.37 -8.71
CA PRO A 427 24.77 -22.43 -8.20
C PRO A 427 24.81 -22.16 -6.70
N GLY A 428 25.30 -23.13 -5.93
CA GLY A 428 25.59 -23.00 -4.51
C GLY A 428 27.09 -22.90 -4.23
N ALA A 429 27.56 -21.71 -3.84
CA ALA A 429 28.93 -21.51 -3.38
C ALA A 429 28.97 -21.28 -1.87
N ARG A 430 29.80 -22.07 -1.18
CA ARG A 430 30.09 -21.88 0.24
C ARG A 430 31.59 -21.78 0.44
N THR A 431 32.00 -20.69 1.09
CA THR A 431 33.40 -20.45 1.43
C THR A 431 33.52 -20.41 2.96
N ASP A 432 34.28 -21.34 3.52
CA ASP A 432 34.47 -21.48 4.97
C ASP A 432 35.53 -20.49 5.50
N ARG A 433 35.59 -20.31 6.82
CA ARG A 433 36.51 -19.39 7.52
C ARG A 433 37.99 -19.64 7.13
N ASP A 434 38.77 -18.56 7.07
CA ASP A 434 40.22 -18.57 6.77
C ASP A 434 40.57 -19.08 5.35
N THR A 435 39.73 -18.81 4.36
CA THR A 435 39.98 -19.19 2.97
C THR A 435 39.93 -17.99 2.01
N THR A 436 40.68 -18.10 0.90
CA THR A 436 40.63 -17.15 -0.22
C THR A 436 40.29 -17.95 -1.48
N SER A 437 39.21 -17.57 -2.18
CA SER A 437 38.76 -18.25 -3.39
C SER A 437 38.34 -17.27 -4.50
N ASP A 438 38.66 -17.59 -5.76
CA ASP A 438 38.12 -16.98 -6.99
C ASP A 438 37.46 -18.11 -7.80
N PRO A 439 36.23 -18.54 -7.45
CA PRO A 439 35.52 -19.55 -8.20
C PRO A 439 34.86 -18.92 -9.43
N ARG A 440 35.36 -19.26 -10.62
CA ARG A 440 34.71 -18.88 -11.88
C ARG A 440 33.81 -20.00 -12.37
N ALA A 441 32.51 -19.76 -12.37
CA ALA A 441 31.51 -20.69 -12.90
C ALA A 441 31.07 -20.25 -14.30
N ARG A 442 31.18 -21.16 -15.28
CA ARG A 442 30.60 -21.00 -16.61
C ARG A 442 29.68 -22.19 -16.88
N ILE A 443 28.44 -21.91 -17.27
CA ILE A 443 27.44 -22.92 -17.61
C ILE A 443 26.99 -22.65 -19.04
N ASP A 444 27.23 -23.60 -19.93
CA ASP A 444 26.92 -23.53 -21.36
C ASP A 444 25.56 -24.19 -21.66
N GLY A 445 24.92 -23.80 -22.77
CA GLY A 445 23.55 -24.19 -23.15
C GLY A 445 23.29 -25.69 -23.30
N ASP A 446 22.01 -26.07 -23.26
CA ASP A 446 21.46 -27.44 -23.31
C ASP A 446 21.70 -28.32 -22.05
N THR A 447 22.03 -27.73 -20.90
CA THR A 447 22.27 -28.49 -19.67
C THR A 447 21.47 -28.01 -18.46
N ALA A 448 20.91 -28.95 -17.69
CA ALA A 448 20.48 -28.72 -16.32
C ALA A 448 21.65 -29.13 -15.40
N SER A 449 22.20 -28.19 -14.63
CA SER A 449 23.31 -28.46 -13.72
C SER A 449 23.06 -27.90 -12.31
N ASP A 450 23.40 -28.71 -11.30
CA ASP A 450 23.45 -28.35 -9.88
C ASP A 450 24.91 -28.47 -9.38
N PRO A 451 25.79 -27.50 -9.70
CA PRO A 451 27.18 -27.55 -9.29
C PRO A 451 27.35 -27.04 -7.86
N GLY A 452 27.52 -27.96 -6.90
CA GLY A 452 27.97 -27.63 -5.55
C GLY A 452 29.50 -27.47 -5.50
N ALA A 453 30.00 -26.23 -5.52
CA ALA A 453 31.43 -25.96 -5.33
C ALA A 453 31.74 -25.87 -3.82
N ARG A 454 32.65 -26.73 -3.34
CA ARG A 454 33.13 -26.71 -1.95
C ARG A 454 34.65 -26.65 -1.96
N THR A 455 35.21 -25.54 -1.49
CA THR A 455 36.66 -25.39 -1.28
C THR A 455 36.96 -25.69 0.18
N GLU A 456 37.47 -26.90 0.46
CA GLU A 456 38.04 -27.26 1.76
C GLU A 456 39.57 -27.16 1.71
N ARG A 457 40.19 -26.84 2.85
CA ARG A 457 41.66 -26.79 2.99
C ARG A 457 42.23 -28.20 2.95
N ASP A 458 43.22 -28.45 2.11
CA ASP A 458 44.02 -29.69 2.15
C ASP A 458 44.80 -29.77 3.48
N PRO A 459 44.77 -30.91 4.20
CA PRO A 459 45.49 -31.05 5.46
C PRO A 459 46.98 -31.23 5.20
N ALA A 460 47.79 -30.29 5.68
CA ALA A 460 49.24 -30.46 5.89
C ALA A 460 49.59 -30.16 7.34
#